data_AF-F6Y5V7-F1
#
_entry.id   AF-F6Y5V7-F1
#
_cell.length_a   1.000
_cell.length_b   1.000
_cell.length_c   1.000
_cell.angle_alpha   90.00
_cell.angle_beta   90.00
_cell.angle_gamma   90.00
#
_symmetry.space_group_name_H-M   'P 1'
#
loop_
_entity.id
_entity.type
_entity.pdbx_description
1 polymer ?
#
loop_
_entity_poly.entity_id
_entity_poly.type
_entity_poly.pdbx_seq_one_letter_code
_entity_poly.pdbx_strand_id
1 'polypeptide(L)'
;MGCRAVSGLLPGVAVVLLLLLQSTQSVYIQYQGFRVQLESMKKLSELEAQWAPSPRLQTQSLLPVVCHHPALPQDLQPVCASQEASSIFKTLRTIANDDCELCVNVACTGCL
;
A
#
# COMPACT_ATOMS: atom_id res chain seq x y z
N MET A 1 -31.51 -9.29 -44.69
CA MET A 1 -31.40 -10.11 -43.45
C MET A 1 -29.93 -10.36 -43.22
N GLY A 2 -29.23 -10.03 -42.14
CA GLY A 2 -29.49 -9.27 -40.93
C GLY A 2 -28.12 -9.09 -40.26
N CYS A 3 -27.60 -7.87 -40.20
CA CYS A 3 -26.37 -7.54 -39.46
C CYS A 3 -26.77 -6.76 -38.21
N ARG A 4 -27.28 -7.45 -37.18
CA ARG A 4 -27.58 -6.87 -35.87
C ARG A 4 -27.29 -7.89 -34.78
N ALA A 5 -26.02 -8.19 -34.53
CA ALA A 5 -25.62 -9.00 -33.38
C ALA A 5 -24.27 -8.60 -32.75
N VAL A 6 -23.65 -7.49 -33.16
CA VAL A 6 -22.40 -7.00 -32.55
C VAL A 6 -22.63 -5.81 -31.61
N SER A 7 -23.75 -5.11 -31.75
CA SER A 7 -24.01 -3.84 -31.04
C SER A 7 -24.41 -3.99 -29.55
N GLY A 8 -24.80 -5.18 -29.10
CA GLY A 8 -25.22 -5.42 -27.71
C GLY A 8 -24.09 -5.83 -26.76
N LEU A 9 -22.97 -6.33 -27.30
CA LEU A 9 -21.80 -6.75 -26.52
C LEU A 9 -20.95 -5.56 -26.08
N LEU A 10 -20.83 -4.53 -26.92
CA LEU A 10 -20.08 -3.30 -26.65
C LEU A 10 -20.56 -2.56 -25.37
N PRO A 11 -21.86 -2.28 -25.16
CA PRO A 11 -22.32 -1.62 -23.95
C PRO A 11 -22.19 -2.51 -22.71
N GLY A 12 -22.42 -3.83 -22.82
CA GLY A 12 -22.24 -4.76 -21.71
C GLY A 12 -20.80 -4.84 -21.24
N VAL A 13 -19.85 -4.97 -22.18
CA VAL A 13 -18.40 -4.95 -21.88
C VAL A 13 -17.97 -3.60 -21.30
N ALA A 14 -18.50 -2.49 -21.83
CA ALA A 14 -18.21 -1.15 -21.30
C ALA A 14 -18.71 -0.97 -19.86
N VAL A 15 -19.94 -1.43 -19.54
CA VAL A 15 -20.48 -1.38 -18.17
C VAL A 15 -19.66 -2.25 -17.23
N VAL A 16 -19.30 -3.47 -17.62
CA VAL A 16 -18.43 -4.35 -16.82
C VAL A 16 -17.06 -3.72 -16.59
N LEU A 17 -16.46 -3.11 -17.62
CA LEU A 17 -15.16 -2.44 -17.50
C LEU A 17 -15.24 -1.23 -16.55
N LEU A 18 -16.30 -0.43 -16.62
CA LEU A 18 -16.51 0.70 -15.71
C LEU A 18 -16.69 0.26 -14.26
N LEU A 19 -17.46 -0.82 -14.03
CA LEU A 19 -17.65 -1.40 -12.69
C LEU A 19 -16.32 -1.92 -12.12
N LEU A 20 -15.50 -2.62 -12.94
CA LEU A 20 -14.19 -3.12 -12.52
C LEU A 20 -13.21 -1.98 -12.22
N LEU A 21 -13.28 -0.87 -12.96
CA LEU A 21 -12.43 0.31 -12.74
C LEU A 21 -12.75 1.00 -11.40
N GLN A 22 -14.01 0.93 -10.94
CA GLN A 22 -14.38 1.45 -9.62
C GLN A 22 -13.85 0.59 -8.48
N SER A 23 -13.66 -0.71 -8.72
CA SER A 23 -13.13 -1.64 -7.71
C SER A 23 -11.63 -1.54 -7.52
N THR A 24 -10.88 -0.94 -8.45
CA THR A 24 -9.44 -0.69 -8.28
C THR A 24 -9.19 0.61 -7.52
N GLN A 25 -9.59 0.64 -6.26
CA GLN A 25 -9.21 1.75 -5.38
C GLN A 25 -7.90 1.46 -4.65
N SER A 26 -6.91 2.31 -4.90
CA SER A 26 -5.72 2.37 -4.07
C SER A 26 -6.05 3.07 -2.76
N VAL A 27 -5.99 2.34 -1.64
CA VAL A 27 -6.11 2.93 -0.30
C VAL A 27 -4.77 3.52 0.12
N TYR A 28 -4.78 4.76 0.60
CA TYR A 28 -3.61 5.45 1.13
C TYR A 28 -3.78 5.72 2.61
N ILE A 29 -2.69 5.60 3.35
CA ILE A 29 -2.57 5.95 4.76
C ILE A 29 -1.95 7.33 4.86
N GLN A 30 -2.63 8.24 5.54
CA GLN A 30 -2.16 9.58 5.87
C GLN A 30 -1.81 9.64 7.35
N TYR A 31 -0.53 9.84 7.65
CA TYR A 31 -0.05 9.91 9.03
C TYR A 31 1.12 10.89 9.16
N GLN A 32 0.99 11.89 10.06
CA GLN A 32 2.02 12.90 10.33
C GLN A 32 2.61 13.59 9.08
N GLY A 33 1.79 13.79 8.03
CA GLY A 33 2.23 14.41 6.77
C GLY A 33 2.85 13.44 5.77
N PHE A 34 3.02 12.17 6.12
CA PHE A 34 3.40 11.11 5.19
C PHE A 34 2.16 10.51 4.53
N ARG A 35 2.24 10.30 3.21
CA ARG A 35 1.24 9.59 2.42
C ARG A 35 1.85 8.30 1.89
N VAL A 36 1.33 7.17 2.36
CA VAL A 36 1.83 5.84 2.05
C VAL A 36 0.71 4.99 1.46
N GLN A 37 0.99 4.14 0.48
CA GLN A 37 0.02 3.19 -0.04
C GLN A 37 -0.12 1.99 0.91
N LEU A 38 -1.35 1.55 1.15
CA LEU A 38 -1.62 0.33 1.91
C LEU A 38 -0.88 -0.87 1.31
N GLU A 39 -0.85 -0.95 -0.02
CA GLU A 39 -0.14 -1.98 -0.78
C GLU A 39 1.38 -1.99 -0.51
N SER A 40 1.99 -0.80 -0.37
CA SER A 40 3.41 -0.70 -0.02
C SER A 40 3.70 -1.22 1.38
N MET A 41 2.77 -1.06 2.33
CA MET A 41 2.91 -1.64 3.68
C MET A 41 2.80 -3.15 3.67
N LYS A 42 1.92 -3.72 2.85
CA LYS A 42 1.82 -5.17 2.66
C LYS A 42 3.10 -5.75 2.07
N LYS A 43 3.60 -5.15 0.99
CA LYS A 43 4.87 -5.52 0.36
C LYS A 43 6.04 -5.42 1.34
N LEU A 44 6.08 -4.38 2.17
CA LEU A 44 7.13 -4.25 3.18
C LEU A 44 7.11 -5.41 4.19
N SER A 45 5.93 -5.81 4.65
CA SER A 45 5.76 -6.94 5.57
C SER A 45 6.25 -8.26 4.94
N GLU A 46 5.94 -8.48 3.66
CA GLU A 46 6.43 -9.65 2.91
C GLU A 46 7.95 -9.63 2.73
N LEU A 47 8.53 -8.46 2.41
CA LEU A 47 9.97 -8.28 2.30
C LEU A 47 10.67 -8.57 3.63
N GLU A 48 10.12 -8.10 4.75
CA GLU A 48 10.63 -8.40 6.10
C GLU A 48 10.57 -9.88 6.42
N ALA A 49 9.49 -10.57 6.07
CA ALA A 49 9.35 -12.00 6.33
C ALA A 49 10.36 -12.85 5.54
N GLN A 50 10.68 -12.43 4.32
CA GLN A 50 11.64 -13.11 3.45
C GLN A 50 13.10 -12.76 3.76
N TRP A 51 13.32 -11.57 4.32
CA TRP A 51 14.65 -11.05 4.59
C TRP A 51 15.04 -11.29 6.04
N ALA A 52 16.05 -12.15 6.26
CA ALA A 52 16.72 -12.28 7.53
C ALA A 52 17.90 -11.29 7.60
N PRO A 53 17.78 -10.15 8.30
CA PRO A 53 18.86 -9.19 8.35
C PRO A 53 20.03 -9.75 9.17
N SER A 54 21.25 -9.38 8.81
CA SER A 54 22.40 -9.81 9.62
C SER A 54 22.28 -9.29 11.06
N PRO A 55 22.65 -10.09 12.08
CA PRO A 55 22.57 -9.66 13.50
C PRO A 55 23.32 -8.35 13.77
N ARG A 56 24.38 -8.08 13.00
CA ARG A 56 25.16 -6.84 13.10
C ARG A 56 24.39 -5.61 12.63
N LEU A 57 23.53 -5.73 11.61
CA LEU A 57 22.70 -4.62 11.13
C LEU A 57 21.58 -4.28 12.11
N GLN A 58 21.02 -5.30 12.78
CA GLN A 58 19.96 -5.12 13.78
C GLN A 58 20.45 -4.36 15.01
N THR A 59 21.69 -4.60 15.46
CA THR A 59 22.24 -3.98 16.68
C THR A 59 22.81 -2.57 16.45
N GLN A 60 23.22 -2.23 15.23
CA GLN A 60 23.95 -0.99 14.94
C GLN A 60 23.10 0.11 14.27
N SER A 61 21.92 -0.21 13.76
CA SER A 61 21.10 0.74 13.00
C SER A 61 20.14 1.51 13.91
N LEU A 62 20.24 2.84 13.88
CA LEU A 62 19.23 3.75 14.45
C LEU A 62 17.93 3.74 13.64
N LEU A 63 18.03 3.41 12.34
CA LEU A 63 16.92 3.30 11.42
C LEU A 63 16.36 1.87 11.41
N PRO A 64 15.06 1.72 11.13
CA PRO A 64 14.48 0.42 10.82
C PRO A 64 15.29 -0.31 9.77
N VAL A 65 15.54 -1.59 10.00
CA VAL A 65 16.37 -2.42 9.10
C VAL A 65 15.81 -2.39 7.67
N VAL A 66 14.49 -2.26 7.55
CA VAL A 66 13.75 -2.17 6.28
C VAL A 66 14.16 -1.00 5.41
N CYS A 67 14.65 0.09 6.00
CA CYS A 67 15.12 1.25 5.27
C CYS A 67 16.40 0.97 4.46
N HIS A 68 17.13 -0.10 4.80
CA HIS A 68 18.30 -0.56 4.05
C HIS A 68 17.95 -1.57 2.96
N HIS A 69 16.67 -1.97 2.84
CA HIS A 69 16.26 -2.97 1.87
C HIS A 69 16.25 -2.37 0.46
N PRO A 70 16.92 -2.99 -0.54
CA PRO A 70 17.02 -2.43 -1.89
C PRO A 70 15.67 -2.39 -2.63
N ALA A 71 14.73 -3.25 -2.25
CA ALA A 71 13.37 -3.27 -2.79
C ALA A 71 12.37 -2.45 -1.94
N LEU A 72 12.83 -1.50 -1.12
CA LEU A 72 11.95 -0.63 -0.34
C LEU A 72 10.99 0.13 -1.28
N PRO A 73 9.67 0.10 -1.03
CA PRO A 73 8.71 0.91 -1.77
C PRO A 73 9.03 2.42 -1.73
N GLN A 74 8.89 3.09 -2.88
CA GLN A 74 9.33 4.49 -3.04
C GLN A 74 8.60 5.47 -2.12
N ASP A 75 7.32 5.23 -1.83
CA ASP A 75 6.49 6.04 -0.94
C ASP A 75 6.89 5.94 0.54
N LEU A 76 7.75 4.99 0.90
CA LEU A 76 8.29 4.82 2.25
C LEU A 76 9.67 5.45 2.45
N GLN A 77 10.35 5.82 1.37
CA GLN A 77 11.64 6.52 1.44
C GLN A 77 11.58 7.80 2.30
N PRO A 78 10.52 8.64 2.22
CA PRO A 78 10.41 9.82 3.07
C PRO A 78 10.33 9.48 4.56
N VAL A 79 9.70 8.36 4.91
CA VAL A 79 9.60 7.89 6.30
C VAL A 79 10.98 7.49 6.83
N CYS A 80 11.79 6.83 6.01
CA CYS A 80 13.16 6.45 6.35
C CYS A 80 14.11 7.65 6.53
N ALA A 81 13.78 8.82 6.00
CA ALA A 81 14.53 10.05 6.23
C ALA A 81 14.20 10.70 7.60
N SER A 82 13.12 10.25 8.27
CA SER A 82 12.75 10.75 9.59
C SER A 82 13.61 10.12 10.69
N GLN A 83 13.96 10.92 11.71
CA GLN A 83 14.61 10.41 12.92
C GLN A 83 13.68 9.48 13.73
N GLU A 84 12.36 9.61 13.54
CA GLU A 84 11.32 8.82 14.18
C GLU A 84 10.84 7.66 13.29
N ALA A 85 11.61 7.26 12.27
CA ALA A 85 11.23 6.21 11.33
C ALA A 85 10.70 4.95 12.05
N SER A 86 11.38 4.48 13.09
CA SER A 86 10.98 3.28 13.85
C SER A 86 9.59 3.38 14.49
N SER A 87 9.25 4.51 15.11
CA SER A 87 7.91 4.70 15.71
C SER A 87 6.86 4.89 14.63
N ILE A 88 7.16 5.66 13.58
CA ILE A 88 6.25 5.91 12.46
C ILE A 88 5.91 4.60 11.74
N PHE A 89 6.89 3.76 11.40
CA PHE A 89 6.64 2.46 10.76
C PHE A 89 5.81 1.53 11.64
N LYS A 90 6.02 1.54 12.96
CA LYS A 90 5.20 0.76 13.89
C LYS A 90 3.73 1.19 13.84
N THR A 91 3.47 2.49 13.91
CA THR A 91 2.10 3.04 13.83
C THR A 91 1.48 2.80 12.46
N LEU A 92 2.21 3.04 11.37
CA LEU A 92 1.73 2.78 10.02
C LEU A 92 1.35 1.31 9.83
N ARG A 93 2.09 0.36 10.41
CA ARG A 93 1.75 -1.07 10.36
C ARG A 93 0.45 -1.39 11.07
N THR A 94 0.24 -0.82 12.26
CA THR A 94 -1.02 -0.97 13.01
C THR A 94 -2.20 -0.43 12.20
N ILE A 95 -2.08 0.79 11.67
CA ILE A 95 -3.12 1.40 10.84
C ILE A 95 -3.36 0.59 9.56
N ALA A 96 -2.29 0.09 8.92
CA ALA A 96 -2.39 -0.70 7.69
C ALA A 96 -3.16 -2.01 7.89
N ASN A 97 -2.80 -2.79 8.91
CA ASN A 97 -3.38 -4.12 9.13
C ASN A 97 -4.81 -4.07 9.66
N ASP A 98 -5.08 -3.20 10.63
CA ASP A 98 -6.35 -3.26 11.36
C ASP A 98 -7.39 -2.30 10.78
N ASP A 99 -6.95 -1.08 10.43
CA ASP A 99 -7.88 0.00 10.13
C ASP A 99 -8.15 0.18 8.63
N CYS A 100 -7.09 0.17 7.82
CA CYS A 100 -7.20 0.51 6.39
C CYS A 100 -7.59 -0.67 5.51
N GLU A 101 -7.53 -1.91 5.99
CA GLU A 101 -8.15 -3.05 5.30
C GLU A 101 -9.68 -3.00 5.39
N LEU A 102 -10.21 -2.53 6.53
CA LEU A 102 -11.65 -2.42 6.78
C LEU A 102 -12.19 -1.02 6.54
N CYS A 103 -11.34 -0.06 6.17
CA CYS A 103 -11.69 1.34 5.96
C CYS A 103 -12.37 2.00 7.18
N VAL A 104 -11.94 1.67 8.39
CA VAL A 104 -12.57 2.13 9.65
C VAL A 104 -11.88 3.32 10.31
N ASN A 105 -10.78 3.83 9.75
CA ASN A 105 -10.03 4.95 10.29
C ASN A 105 -9.89 6.09 9.26
N VAL A 106 -9.96 7.33 9.75
CA VAL A 106 -9.84 8.57 8.96
C VAL A 106 -8.45 8.76 8.34
N ALA A 107 -7.44 8.06 8.87
CA ALA A 107 -6.12 8.00 8.26
C ALA A 107 -6.16 7.32 6.87
N CYS A 108 -7.16 6.47 6.63
CA CYS A 108 -7.32 5.71 5.39
C CYS A 108 -8.12 6.53 4.38
N THR A 109 -7.52 6.80 3.23
CA THR A 109 -8.13 7.60 2.16
C THR A 109 -8.22 6.77 0.89
N GLY A 110 -9.25 7.04 0.07
CA GLY A 110 -9.52 6.25 -1.13
C GLY A 110 -10.35 5.00 -0.88
N CYS A 111 -11.06 4.92 0.24
CA CYS A 111 -12.16 3.97 0.45
C CYS A 111 -13.49 4.56 -0.08
N LEU A 112 -14.35 3.74 -0.68
CA LEU A 112 -15.70 4.08 -1.17
C LEU A 112 -16.79 3.74 -0.14
#